data_AF-A0A930B020-F1
#
_entry.id   AF-A0A930B020-F1
#
_cell.length_a   1.000
_cell.length_b   1.000
_cell.length_c   1.000
_cell.angle_alpha   90.00
_cell.angle_beta   90.00
_cell.angle_gamma   90.00
#
_symmetry.space_group_name_H-M   'P 1'
#
loop_
_entity.id
_entity.type
_entity.pdbx_description
1 polymer ?
#
loop_
_entity_poly.entity_id
_entity_poly.type
_entity_poly.pdbx_seq_one_letter_code
_entity_poly.pdbx_strand_id
1 'polypeptide(L)'
;MEKDNPCELLYMCRMGDAHAQYRLFAQYEGLLTSLVNQTIQVYPPVKNYKDDLLQEARLGLLVAIHCYREDNQASFKTFLCIIAKRRVWNVLRQLSTIGRNEGADVLALDAMMNEDETFYDVVEQQNQMFNPEYYYQYVDAFKQMTQGIMSLSKREVDVMRSWYDGDCYEEAARNQNCTVKAYDGRLQRVRAKIKDYIYHNQ
;
A
#
# COMPACT_ATOMS: atom_id res chain seq x y z
N MET A 1 -14.64 49.97 5.90
CA MET A 1 -13.68 49.25 6.75
C MET A 1 -12.30 49.63 6.27
N GLU A 2 -11.50 50.28 7.12
CA GLU A 2 -10.11 50.62 6.82
C GLU A 2 -9.37 49.37 6.33
N LYS A 3 -8.64 49.50 5.21
CA LYS A 3 -7.73 48.45 4.79
C LYS A 3 -6.55 48.49 5.75
N ASP A 4 -6.55 47.59 6.72
CA ASP A 4 -5.42 47.40 7.63
C ASP A 4 -4.13 47.23 6.81
N ASN A 5 -3.06 47.86 7.27
CA ASN A 5 -1.75 47.73 6.65
C ASN A 5 -1.24 46.29 6.84
N PRO A 6 -0.99 45.52 5.77
CA PRO A 6 -0.58 44.12 5.89
C PRO A 6 0.74 43.96 6.65
N CYS A 7 1.65 44.96 6.62
CA CYS A 7 2.90 44.90 7.39
C CYS A 7 2.67 45.00 8.91
N GLU A 8 1.72 45.82 9.36
CA GLU A 8 1.37 45.92 10.78
C GLU A 8 0.73 44.62 11.29
N LEU A 9 -0.22 44.07 10.52
CA LEU A 9 -0.82 42.78 10.84
C LEU A 9 0.22 41.66 10.88
N LEU A 10 1.19 41.66 9.97
CA LEU A 10 2.28 40.69 9.97
C LEU A 10 3.13 40.76 11.23
N TYR A 11 3.47 41.98 11.67
CA TYR A 11 4.20 42.18 12.92
C TYR A 11 3.43 41.62 14.12
N MET A 12 2.13 41.97 14.24
CA MET A 12 1.27 41.48 15.33
C MET A 12 1.11 39.95 15.31
N CYS A 13 0.95 39.36 14.12
CA CYS A 13 0.89 37.90 13.96
C CYS A 13 2.16 37.22 14.47
N ARG A 14 3.34 37.80 14.21
CA ARG A 14 4.63 37.25 14.67
C ARG A 14 4.82 37.34 16.18
N MET A 15 4.12 38.28 16.82
CA MET A 15 4.05 38.40 18.28
C MET A 15 3.00 37.47 18.92
N GLY A 16 2.31 36.66 18.12
CA GLY A 16 1.33 35.68 18.60
C GLY A 16 -0.08 36.25 18.78
N ASP A 17 -0.38 37.42 18.21
CA ASP A 17 -1.73 37.99 18.26
C ASP A 17 -2.70 37.18 17.36
N ALA A 18 -3.60 36.44 18.00
CA ALA A 18 -4.61 35.63 17.34
C ALA A 18 -5.66 36.46 16.57
N HIS A 19 -5.99 37.67 17.04
CA HIS A 19 -6.93 38.55 16.35
C HIS A 19 -6.31 39.10 15.06
N ALA A 20 -5.04 39.50 15.11
CA ALA A 20 -4.30 39.93 13.93
C ALA A 20 -4.20 38.79 12.89
N GLN A 21 -3.93 37.56 13.36
CA GLN A 21 -3.90 36.38 12.50
C GLN A 21 -5.26 36.15 11.82
N TYR A 22 -6.36 36.15 12.57
CA TYR A 22 -7.71 36.02 12.01
C TYR A 22 -8.00 37.08 10.95
N ARG A 23 -7.65 38.35 11.21
CA ARG A 23 -7.84 39.47 10.27
C ARG A 23 -7.05 39.27 8.99
N LEU A 24 -5.78 38.84 9.09
CA LEU A 24 -4.94 38.58 7.94
C LEU A 24 -5.47 37.41 7.09
N PHE A 25 -5.92 36.32 7.74
CA PHE A 25 -6.56 35.21 7.03
C PHE A 25 -7.83 35.66 6.29
N ALA A 26 -8.72 36.40 6.96
CA ALA A 26 -9.93 36.93 6.35
C ALA A 26 -9.62 37.85 5.15
N GLN A 27 -8.57 38.67 5.25
CA GLN A 27 -8.15 39.58 4.18
C GLN A 27 -7.67 38.84 2.91
N TYR A 28 -6.97 37.72 3.07
CA TYR A 28 -6.39 36.96 1.96
C TYR A 28 -7.20 35.75 1.52
N GLU A 29 -8.26 35.36 2.24
CA GLU A 29 -9.09 34.20 1.93
C GLU A 29 -9.67 34.25 0.51
N GLY A 30 -10.14 35.43 0.06
CA GLY A 30 -10.64 35.61 -1.30
C GLY A 30 -9.58 35.39 -2.37
N LEU A 31 -8.33 35.77 -2.10
CA LEU A 31 -7.21 35.53 -3.00
C LEU A 31 -6.86 34.04 -3.09
N LEU A 32 -6.80 33.35 -1.95
CA LEU A 32 -6.51 31.91 -1.90
C LEU A 32 -7.61 31.11 -2.60
N THR A 33 -8.87 31.46 -2.34
CA THR A 33 -10.05 30.86 -2.99
C THR A 33 -10.00 31.06 -4.50
N SER A 34 -9.66 32.27 -4.96
CA SER A 34 -9.52 32.57 -6.39
C SER A 34 -8.41 31.74 -7.04
N LEU A 35 -7.25 31.62 -6.38
CA LEU A 35 -6.12 30.82 -6.85
C LEU A 35 -6.48 29.33 -6.99
N VAL A 36 -7.19 28.77 -6.01
CA VAL A 36 -7.65 27.38 -6.03
C VAL A 36 -8.69 27.17 -7.13
N ASN A 37 -9.66 28.08 -7.27
CA ASN A 37 -10.69 27.99 -8.31
C ASN A 37 -10.06 28.06 -9.72
N GLN A 38 -9.07 28.94 -9.94
CA GLN A 38 -8.31 28.97 -11.21
C GLN A 38 -7.58 27.66 -11.47
N THR A 39 -7.02 27.04 -10.42
CA THR A 39 -6.34 25.75 -10.53
C THR A 39 -7.32 24.65 -10.94
N ILE A 40 -8.51 24.60 -10.32
CA ILE A 40 -9.57 23.63 -10.65
C ILE A 40 -10.09 23.83 -12.07
N GLN A 41 -10.19 25.07 -12.55
CA GLN A 41 -10.58 25.34 -13.94
C GLN A 41 -9.58 24.76 -14.94
N VAL A 42 -8.28 24.80 -14.64
CA VAL A 42 -7.22 24.23 -15.48
C VAL A 42 -7.15 22.70 -15.33
N TYR A 43 -7.47 22.17 -14.14
CA TYR A 43 -7.43 20.73 -13.83
C TYR A 43 -8.76 20.25 -13.23
N PRO A 44 -9.80 20.01 -14.04
CA PRO A 44 -11.13 19.66 -13.54
C PRO A 44 -11.22 18.43 -12.61
N PRO A 45 -10.43 17.35 -12.79
CA PRO A 45 -10.51 16.17 -11.91
C PRO A 45 -10.18 16.45 -10.44
N VAL A 46 -9.43 17.51 -10.16
CA VAL A 46 -9.05 17.85 -8.77
C VAL A 46 -10.13 18.63 -8.02
N LYS A 47 -11.28 18.89 -8.66
CA LYS A 47 -12.42 19.56 -8.04
C LYS A 47 -12.90 18.86 -6.77
N ASN A 48 -12.79 17.54 -6.71
CA ASN A 48 -13.16 16.73 -5.53
C ASN A 48 -12.25 17.02 -4.32
N TYR A 49 -11.06 17.57 -4.55
CA TYR A 49 -10.07 17.90 -3.53
C TYR A 49 -10.01 19.41 -3.24
N LYS A 50 -11.06 20.16 -3.60
CA LYS A 50 -11.07 21.63 -3.46
C LYS A 50 -10.74 22.09 -2.04
N ASP A 51 -11.31 21.43 -1.03
CA ASP A 51 -11.11 21.81 0.37
C ASP A 51 -9.67 21.54 0.82
N ASP A 52 -9.05 20.47 0.34
CA ASP A 52 -7.63 20.16 0.60
C ASP A 52 -6.70 21.19 -0.04
N LEU A 53 -6.99 21.57 -1.30
CA LEU A 53 -6.22 22.62 -2.00
C LEU A 53 -6.34 23.97 -1.28
N LEU A 54 -7.51 24.29 -0.73
CA LEU A 54 -7.73 25.52 0.02
C LEU A 54 -7.00 25.48 1.38
N GLN A 55 -7.00 24.35 2.06
CA GLN A 55 -6.21 24.15 3.27
C GLN A 55 -4.71 24.32 3.01
N GLU A 56 -4.18 23.74 1.94
CA GLU A 56 -2.78 23.90 1.57
C GLU A 56 -2.41 25.33 1.18
N ALA A 57 -3.31 26.05 0.51
CA ALA A 57 -3.15 27.47 0.25
C ALA A 57 -3.10 28.29 1.55
N ARG A 58 -3.97 27.97 2.53
CA ARG A 58 -4.01 28.59 3.87
C ARG A 58 -2.76 28.27 4.70
N LEU A 59 -2.24 27.04 4.64
CA LEU A 59 -0.93 26.70 5.21
C LEU A 59 0.20 27.50 4.54
N GLY A 60 0.06 27.79 3.24
CA GLY A 60 0.92 28.73 2.53
C GLY A 60 0.92 30.13 3.12
N LEU A 61 -0.25 30.64 3.53
CA LEU A 61 -0.36 31.90 4.25
C LEU A 61 0.33 31.85 5.60
N LEU A 62 0.14 30.80 6.38
CA LEU A 62 0.80 30.63 7.67
C LEU A 62 2.33 30.68 7.53
N VAL A 63 2.88 29.96 6.54
CA VAL A 63 4.32 30.01 6.25
C VAL A 63 4.74 31.40 5.77
N ALA A 64 3.95 32.04 4.93
CA ALA A 64 4.26 33.37 4.40
C ALA A 64 4.38 34.41 5.53
N ILE A 65 3.55 34.34 6.57
CA ILE A 65 3.60 35.24 7.73
C ILE A 65 4.99 35.24 8.37
N HIS A 66 5.56 34.05 8.58
CA HIS A 66 6.86 33.91 9.26
C HIS A 66 8.05 34.11 8.33
N CYS A 67 7.92 33.81 7.04
CA CYS A 67 9.05 33.82 6.09
C CYS A 67 9.17 35.11 5.25
N TYR A 68 8.15 35.97 5.23
CA TYR A 68 8.21 37.21 4.46
C TYR A 68 9.23 38.20 5.03
N ARG A 69 10.02 38.84 4.16
CA ARG A 69 10.98 39.88 4.55
C ARG A 69 10.64 41.17 3.83
N GLU A 70 10.45 42.24 4.60
CA GLU A 70 10.07 43.56 4.11
C GLU A 70 11.20 44.25 3.33
N ASP A 71 12.46 43.88 3.58
CA ASP A 71 13.64 44.43 2.89
C ASP A 71 13.69 44.09 1.38
N ASN A 72 12.80 43.22 0.91
CA ASN A 72 12.71 42.82 -0.50
C ASN A 72 11.70 43.69 -1.26
N GLN A 73 11.89 43.82 -2.59
CA GLN A 73 11.01 44.66 -3.44
C GLN A 73 9.62 44.08 -3.73
N ALA A 74 9.32 42.85 -3.30
CA ALA A 74 8.06 42.19 -3.60
C ALA A 74 7.05 42.39 -2.46
N SER A 75 5.81 42.78 -2.80
CA SER A 75 4.73 42.88 -1.80
C SER A 75 4.44 41.53 -1.14
N PHE A 76 3.92 41.56 0.10
CA PHE A 76 3.46 40.36 0.80
C PHE A 76 2.46 39.55 -0.03
N LYS A 77 1.53 40.23 -0.71
CA LYS A 77 0.56 39.60 -1.62
C LYS A 77 1.27 38.79 -2.71
N THR A 78 2.29 39.37 -3.34
CA THR A 78 3.06 38.69 -4.40
C THR A 78 3.79 37.47 -3.86
N PHE A 79 4.43 37.61 -2.69
CA PHE A 79 5.14 36.52 -2.03
C PHE A 79 4.20 35.37 -1.64
N LEU A 80 3.05 35.70 -1.04
CA LEU A 80 2.00 34.76 -0.68
C LEU A 80 1.50 33.98 -1.90
N CYS A 81 1.19 34.68 -3.01
CA CYS A 81 0.74 34.03 -4.24
C CYS A 81 1.71 32.95 -4.71
N ILE A 82 3.03 33.21 -4.64
CA ILE A 82 4.04 32.24 -5.06
C ILE A 82 4.04 31.01 -4.15
N ILE A 83 4.01 31.20 -2.82
CA ILE A 83 4.02 30.10 -1.86
C ILE A 83 2.73 29.28 -1.97
N ALA A 84 1.57 29.93 -1.95
CA ALA A 84 0.27 29.27 -2.07
C ALA A 84 0.16 28.48 -3.38
N LYS A 85 0.57 29.09 -4.50
CA LYS A 85 0.63 28.39 -5.79
C LYS A 85 1.51 27.14 -5.71
N ARG A 86 2.74 27.25 -5.20
CA ARG A 86 3.65 26.09 -5.08
C ARG A 86 3.06 24.95 -4.25
N ARG A 87 2.41 25.25 -3.12
CA ARG A 87 1.75 24.24 -2.29
C ARG A 87 0.63 23.54 -3.03
N VAL A 88 -0.28 24.31 -3.64
CA VAL A 88 -1.37 23.77 -4.48
C VAL A 88 -0.81 22.89 -5.61
N TRP A 89 0.24 23.32 -6.31
CA TRP A 89 0.89 22.53 -7.36
C TRP A 89 1.53 21.23 -6.87
N ASN A 90 2.06 21.20 -5.64
CA ASN A 90 2.61 19.98 -5.07
C ASN A 90 1.51 18.95 -4.79
N VAL A 91 0.35 19.39 -4.28
CA VAL A 91 -0.82 18.51 -4.11
C VAL A 91 -1.28 17.98 -5.47
N LEU A 92 -1.41 18.85 -6.48
CA LEU A 92 -1.78 18.42 -7.83
C LEU A 92 -0.82 17.37 -8.37
N ARG A 93 0.49 17.56 -8.16
CA ARG A 93 1.50 16.59 -8.56
C ARG A 93 1.26 15.24 -7.88
N GLN A 94 1.06 15.22 -6.57
CA GLN A 94 0.79 13.99 -5.81
C GLN A 94 -0.47 13.27 -6.33
N LEU A 95 -1.58 13.98 -6.49
CA LEU A 95 -2.82 13.43 -7.03
C LEU A 95 -2.63 12.88 -8.45
N SER A 96 -1.88 13.60 -9.30
CA SER A 96 -1.59 13.15 -10.67
C SER A 96 -0.63 11.96 -10.73
N THR A 97 0.22 11.78 -9.72
CA THR A 97 1.13 10.63 -9.62
C THR A 97 0.38 9.39 -9.14
N ILE A 98 -0.51 9.53 -8.15
CA ILE A 98 -1.38 8.43 -7.69
C ILE A 98 -2.26 7.97 -8.85
N GLY A 99 -2.96 8.88 -9.52
CA GLY A 99 -3.81 8.55 -10.67
C GLY A 99 -3.06 8.07 -11.93
N ARG A 100 -1.73 8.29 -12.03
CA ARG A 100 -0.91 7.71 -13.11
C ARG A 100 -0.30 6.36 -12.76
N ASN A 101 0.04 6.13 -11.50
CA ASN A 101 0.57 4.84 -11.03
C ASN A 101 -0.55 3.79 -10.90
N GLU A 102 -1.78 4.23 -10.62
CA GLU A 102 -2.96 3.35 -10.58
C GLU A 102 -3.52 3.06 -11.97
N GLY A 103 -3.15 3.84 -12.99
CA GLY A 103 -3.70 3.68 -14.34
C GLY A 103 -5.18 4.08 -14.39
N ALA A 104 -5.65 4.45 -15.57
CA ALA A 104 -7.03 4.86 -15.79
C ALA A 104 -8.06 3.71 -15.69
N ASP A 105 -7.69 2.59 -15.04
CA ASP A 105 -8.39 1.30 -15.07
C ASP A 105 -8.60 0.68 -13.68
N VAL A 106 -8.48 1.45 -12.59
CA VAL A 106 -8.90 0.97 -11.26
C VAL A 106 -10.40 1.17 -11.12
N LEU A 107 -11.13 0.08 -11.27
CA LEU A 107 -12.55 0.00 -10.93
C LEU A 107 -12.68 -0.35 -9.45
N ALA A 108 -13.58 0.35 -8.76
CA ALA A 108 -13.92 0.00 -7.40
C ALA A 108 -14.62 -1.37 -7.40
N LEU A 109 -14.19 -2.30 -6.54
CA LEU A 109 -14.74 -3.66 -6.53
C LEU A 109 -16.23 -3.67 -6.13
N ASP A 110 -16.67 -2.69 -5.35
CA ASP A 110 -18.06 -2.48 -4.95
C ASP A 110 -18.87 -1.70 -6.00
N ALA A 111 -18.26 -1.25 -7.09
CA ALA A 111 -19.01 -0.63 -8.17
C ALA A 111 -19.94 -1.65 -8.83
N MET A 112 -21.18 -1.24 -9.03
CA MET A 112 -22.21 -2.06 -9.69
C MET A 112 -21.81 -2.28 -11.15
N MET A 113 -21.72 -3.54 -11.54
CA MET A 113 -21.58 -3.95 -12.93
C MET A 113 -22.97 -4.02 -13.59
N ASN A 114 -23.97 -4.52 -12.86
CA ASN A 114 -25.39 -4.63 -13.25
C ASN A 114 -26.31 -4.29 -12.06
N GLU A 115 -27.64 -4.37 -12.24
CA GLU A 115 -28.63 -4.06 -11.17
C GLU A 115 -28.44 -4.90 -9.90
N ASP A 116 -27.91 -6.13 -10.03
CA ASP A 116 -27.79 -7.11 -8.95
C ASP A 116 -26.34 -7.54 -8.62
N GLU A 117 -25.33 -7.11 -9.39
CA GLU A 117 -23.96 -7.63 -9.30
C GLU A 117 -22.91 -6.51 -9.27
N THR A 118 -21.94 -6.65 -8.38
CA THR A 118 -20.75 -5.79 -8.30
C THR A 118 -19.56 -6.41 -9.03
N PHE A 119 -18.52 -5.62 -9.31
CA PHE A 119 -17.27 -6.16 -9.85
C PHE A 119 -16.66 -7.23 -8.94
N TYR A 120 -16.82 -7.12 -7.62
CA TYR A 120 -16.34 -8.12 -6.66
C TYR A 120 -16.95 -9.51 -6.89
N ASP A 121 -18.23 -9.57 -7.29
CA ASP A 121 -18.96 -10.82 -7.45
C ASP A 121 -18.49 -11.63 -8.66
N VAL A 122 -17.86 -10.96 -9.63
CA VAL A 122 -17.43 -11.55 -10.92
C VAL A 122 -15.93 -11.82 -10.96
N VAL A 123 -15.16 -11.24 -10.05
CA VAL A 123 -13.72 -11.46 -9.99
C VAL A 123 -13.43 -12.90 -9.59
N GLU A 124 -12.91 -13.67 -10.53
CA GLU A 124 -12.55 -15.07 -10.33
C GLU A 124 -11.43 -15.18 -9.27
N GLN A 125 -11.68 -16.00 -8.24
CA GLN A 125 -10.65 -16.36 -7.28
C GLN A 125 -9.67 -17.36 -7.91
N GLN A 126 -8.53 -16.85 -8.36
CA GLN A 126 -7.46 -17.66 -8.97
C GLN A 126 -6.86 -18.72 -8.04
N ASN A 127 -7.08 -18.59 -6.72
CA ASN A 127 -6.56 -19.55 -5.76
C ASN A 127 -7.47 -20.79 -5.70
N GLN A 128 -6.97 -21.88 -6.26
CA GLN A 128 -7.65 -23.18 -6.33
C GLN A 128 -8.08 -23.71 -4.94
N MET A 129 -7.45 -23.26 -3.85
CA MET A 129 -7.84 -23.63 -2.47
C MET A 129 -9.24 -23.13 -2.07
N PHE A 130 -9.79 -22.13 -2.78
CA PHE A 130 -11.18 -21.70 -2.55
C PHE A 130 -12.20 -22.63 -3.20
N ASN A 131 -11.78 -23.50 -4.14
CA ASN A 131 -12.65 -24.54 -4.67
C ASN A 131 -12.87 -25.62 -3.57
N PRO A 132 -14.11 -25.83 -3.09
CA PRO A 132 -14.38 -26.77 -2.01
C PRO A 132 -14.00 -28.22 -2.32
N GLU A 133 -14.15 -28.65 -3.57
CA GLU A 133 -13.80 -30.01 -4.01
C GLU A 133 -12.28 -30.20 -3.97
N TYR A 134 -11.53 -29.25 -4.51
CA TYR A 134 -10.08 -29.28 -4.47
C TYR A 134 -9.55 -29.20 -3.04
N TYR A 135 -10.14 -28.34 -2.21
CA TYR A 135 -9.78 -28.25 -0.80
C TYR A 135 -10.01 -29.57 -0.06
N TYR A 136 -11.14 -30.24 -0.32
CA TYR A 136 -11.42 -31.55 0.27
C TYR A 136 -10.41 -32.61 -0.17
N GLN A 137 -10.10 -32.68 -1.47
CA GLN A 137 -9.06 -33.58 -2.00
C GLN A 137 -7.69 -33.29 -1.39
N TYR A 138 -7.34 -32.01 -1.23
CA TYR A 138 -6.10 -31.59 -0.59
C TYR A 138 -6.03 -32.05 0.87
N VAL A 139 -7.09 -31.82 1.66
CA VAL A 139 -7.15 -32.25 3.07
C VAL A 139 -7.03 -33.76 3.20
N ASP A 140 -7.71 -34.52 2.34
CA ASP A 140 -7.63 -35.98 2.35
C ASP A 140 -6.23 -36.49 1.96
N ALA A 141 -5.66 -35.97 0.87
CA ALA A 141 -4.30 -36.29 0.46
C ALA A 141 -3.27 -35.93 1.56
N PHE A 142 -3.44 -34.80 2.23
CA PHE A 142 -2.60 -34.38 3.34
C PHE A 142 -2.72 -35.33 4.53
N LYS A 143 -3.93 -35.78 4.85
CA LYS A 143 -4.18 -36.75 5.91
C LYS A 143 -3.53 -38.11 5.59
N GLN A 144 -3.69 -38.61 4.38
CA GLN A 144 -3.06 -39.85 3.92
C GLN A 144 -1.52 -39.76 3.95
N MET A 145 -0.96 -38.65 3.47
CA MET A 145 0.47 -38.38 3.53
C MET A 145 0.99 -38.35 4.97
N THR A 146 0.27 -37.69 5.88
CA THR A 146 0.62 -37.62 7.30
C THR A 146 0.60 -39.00 7.95
N GLN A 147 -0.41 -39.82 7.64
CA GLN A 147 -0.47 -41.22 8.10
C GLN A 147 0.70 -42.05 7.55
N GLY A 148 1.04 -41.87 6.27
CA GLY A 148 2.21 -42.51 5.65
C GLY A 148 3.50 -42.15 6.38
N ILE A 149 3.70 -40.88 6.72
CA ILE A 149 4.87 -40.41 7.49
C ILE A 149 4.86 -40.99 8.91
N MET A 150 3.71 -41.02 9.59
CA MET A 150 3.59 -41.60 10.94
C MET A 150 3.84 -43.11 10.97
N SER A 151 3.61 -43.81 9.86
CA SER A 151 3.87 -45.25 9.76
C SER A 151 5.36 -45.60 9.61
N LEU A 152 6.23 -44.61 9.34
CA LEU A 152 7.66 -44.81 9.18
C LEU A 152 8.32 -45.10 10.53
N SER A 153 9.30 -46.01 10.52
CA SER A 153 10.17 -46.22 11.69
C SER A 153 11.06 -45.00 11.92
N LYS A 154 11.59 -44.83 13.16
CA LYS A 154 12.49 -43.71 13.49
C LYS A 154 13.64 -43.54 12.49
N ARG A 155 14.28 -44.64 12.09
CA ARG A 155 15.36 -44.64 11.09
C ARG A 155 14.88 -44.24 9.69
N GLU A 156 13.66 -44.59 9.31
CA GLU A 156 13.07 -44.20 8.02
C GLU A 156 12.67 -42.72 8.00
N VAL A 157 12.20 -42.19 9.13
CA VAL A 157 11.97 -40.75 9.29
C VAL A 157 13.27 -39.97 9.16
N ASP A 158 14.36 -40.46 9.76
CA ASP A 158 15.69 -39.82 9.61
C ASP A 158 16.15 -39.83 8.15
N VAL A 159 15.88 -40.91 7.39
CA VAL A 159 16.20 -40.99 5.94
C VAL A 159 15.38 -39.98 5.15
N MET A 160 14.08 -39.91 5.44
CA MET A 160 13.16 -38.99 4.78
C MET A 160 13.56 -37.53 5.06
N ARG A 161 13.93 -37.21 6.30
CA ARG A 161 14.36 -35.87 6.72
C ARG A 161 15.64 -35.44 6.01
N SER A 162 16.70 -36.27 6.01
CA SER A 162 17.92 -35.95 5.26
C SER A 162 17.66 -35.74 3.76
N TRP A 163 16.72 -36.50 3.18
CA TRP A 163 16.31 -36.29 1.80
C TRP A 163 15.53 -34.98 1.59
N TYR A 164 14.64 -34.62 2.53
CA TYR A 164 13.86 -33.38 2.50
C TYR A 164 14.75 -32.13 2.67
N ASP A 165 15.75 -32.22 3.54
CA ASP A 165 16.70 -31.13 3.82
C ASP A 165 17.74 -30.95 2.68
N GLY A 166 17.79 -31.89 1.73
CA GLY A 166 18.64 -31.79 0.53
C GLY A 166 20.07 -32.29 0.73
N ASP A 167 20.34 -33.11 1.76
CA ASP A 167 21.66 -33.69 2.03
C ASP A 167 22.17 -34.52 0.84
N CYS A 168 23.49 -34.50 0.58
CA CYS A 168 24.04 -35.40 -0.42
C CYS A 168 24.05 -36.86 0.09
N TYR A 169 23.97 -37.84 -0.82
CA TYR A 169 23.86 -39.25 -0.46
C TYR A 169 25.01 -39.76 0.42
N GLU A 170 26.21 -39.19 0.27
CA GLU A 170 27.37 -39.55 1.09
C GLU A 170 27.27 -39.02 2.52
N GLU A 171 26.82 -37.77 2.68
CA GLU A 171 26.60 -37.14 3.99
C GLU A 171 25.44 -37.79 4.73
N ALA A 172 24.33 -38.05 4.03
CA ALA A 172 23.17 -38.72 4.61
C ALA A 172 23.50 -40.17 5.06
N ALA A 173 24.31 -40.90 4.28
CA ALA A 173 24.77 -42.23 4.65
C ALA A 173 25.73 -42.20 5.86
N ARG A 174 26.63 -41.22 5.94
CA ARG A 174 27.51 -41.00 7.10
C ARG A 174 26.71 -40.65 8.36
N ASN A 175 25.76 -39.72 8.27
CA ASN A 175 24.89 -39.31 9.38
C ASN A 175 24.09 -40.50 9.95
N GLN A 176 23.78 -41.49 9.11
CA GLN A 176 23.04 -42.69 9.49
C GLN A 176 23.89 -43.93 9.75
N ASN A 177 25.22 -43.79 9.76
CA ASN A 177 26.17 -44.89 9.95
C ASN A 177 25.87 -46.09 9.03
N CYS A 178 25.59 -45.84 7.75
CA CYS A 178 25.30 -46.87 6.77
C CYS A 178 26.07 -46.62 5.46
N THR A 179 26.09 -47.62 4.58
CA THR A 179 26.67 -47.45 3.24
C THR A 179 25.72 -46.65 2.36
N VAL A 180 26.25 -45.94 1.36
CA VAL A 180 25.47 -45.20 0.38
C VAL A 180 24.40 -46.08 -0.28
N LYS A 181 24.74 -47.34 -0.61
CA LYS A 181 23.80 -48.33 -1.15
C LYS A 181 22.67 -48.68 -0.17
N ALA A 182 22.98 -48.80 1.12
CA ALA A 182 21.97 -49.08 2.14
C ALA A 182 21.04 -47.87 2.38
N TYR A 183 21.57 -46.65 2.29
CA TYR A 183 20.78 -45.43 2.35
C TYR A 183 19.80 -45.33 1.17
N ASP A 184 20.29 -45.50 -0.06
CA ASP A 184 19.44 -45.50 -1.27
C ASP A 184 18.32 -46.54 -1.20
N GLY A 185 18.64 -47.78 -0.80
CA GLY A 185 17.64 -48.83 -0.61
C GLY A 185 16.60 -48.50 0.47
N ARG A 186 16.99 -47.77 1.54
CA ARG A 186 16.02 -47.29 2.54
C ARG A 186 15.14 -46.18 1.96
N LEU A 187 15.72 -45.21 1.27
CA LEU A 187 14.99 -44.09 0.66
C LEU A 187 13.96 -44.59 -0.37
N GLN A 188 14.32 -45.60 -1.16
CA GLN A 188 13.40 -46.26 -2.10
C GLN A 188 12.21 -46.90 -1.37
N ARG A 189 12.44 -47.62 -0.27
CA ARG A 189 11.36 -48.21 0.53
C ARG A 189 10.48 -47.15 1.19
N VAL A 190 11.06 -46.07 1.70
CA VAL A 190 10.30 -44.94 2.25
C VAL A 190 9.40 -44.32 1.19
N ARG A 191 9.92 -44.06 -0.01
CA ARG A 191 9.13 -43.53 -1.14
C ARG A 191 8.02 -44.48 -1.56
N ALA A 192 8.30 -45.78 -1.65
CA ALA A 192 7.30 -46.79 -1.97
C ALA A 192 6.18 -46.82 -0.91
N LYS A 193 6.55 -46.82 0.38
CA LYS A 193 5.60 -46.83 1.48
C LYS A 193 4.71 -45.59 1.49
N ILE A 194 5.27 -44.39 1.34
CA ILE A 194 4.48 -43.15 1.24
C ILE A 194 3.56 -43.17 0.01
N LYS A 195 4.07 -43.66 -1.13
CA LYS A 195 3.27 -43.81 -2.36
C LYS A 195 2.09 -44.77 -2.16
N ASP A 196 2.30 -45.88 -1.46
CA ASP A 196 1.22 -46.83 -1.16
C ASP A 196 0.12 -46.17 -0.32
N TYR A 197 0.47 -45.37 0.68
CA TYR A 197 -0.52 -44.65 1.50
C TYR A 197 -1.34 -43.63 0.70
N ILE A 198 -0.74 -42.98 -0.31
CA ILE A 198 -1.40 -41.95 -1.14
C ILE A 198 -2.28 -42.54 -2.24
N TYR A 199 -1.92 -43.71 -2.80
CA TYR A 199 -2.60 -44.27 -3.97
C TYR A 199 -3.42 -45.54 -3.71
N HIS A 200 -3.19 -46.28 -2.62
CA HIS A 200 -3.83 -47.58 -2.38
C HIS A 200 -4.85 -47.58 -1.23
N ASN A 201 -5.17 -46.43 -0.64
CA ASN A 201 -6.30 -46.26 0.29
C ASN A 201 -7.52 -45.58 -0.36
N GLN A 202 -7.66 -45.66 -1.68
CA GLN A 202 -8.88 -45.29 -2.41
C GLN A 202 -9.88 -46.43 -2.48
#